data_AF-M2QC14-F1
#
_entry.id   AF-M2QC14-F1
#
_cell.length_a   1.000
_cell.length_b   1.000
_cell.length_c   1.000
_cell.angle_alpha   90.00
_cell.angle_beta   90.00
_cell.angle_gamma   90.00
#
_symmetry.space_group_name_H-M   'P 1'
#
loop_
_entity.id
_entity.type
_entity.pdbx_description
1 polymer ?
#
loop_
_entity_poly.entity_id
_entity_poly.type
_entity_poly.pdbx_seq_one_letter_code
_entity_poly.pdbx_strand_id
1 'polypeptide(L)'
;MLQPDFSPEHVIGLNTRHQLKVLDEYGATAKPFSADDGWREASVKIKLPKERISYDSEDAAPDFEIPGVQYRPILEVLKAAYQDPQAAYYHYTPHKTFWQADAKPGEELPPAERIYSEVYNSDAMLEEDRVIQEAPRNPADPPDLEYAVAPIMLWSDSTHLAQFGTSSLWPIYLLLGNQTKYERGKPSAHAAQHLAYILSLPDTIQDLYQTLYGIAATAAVLTFCKRDLFQAVWLLLLQCDEFLEAYIHGFVVLCGDGIKRRLFPRFLTYSADYPEKVLIACIRFLARCPCPICLVTKDKIPLMGTRLDLRQRLKWCRVDTTHLRRKITMTRQWLFEKGYSLLSTHLAKVLDNTSLTPTQSAFSKTLGHLGFNHYAMLAPDLMHEFELGVWKAVFTHLMRILHAAGEDKIQEFNKR
;
A
#
# COMPACT_ATOMS: atom_id res chain seq x y z
N MET A 1 -8.82 -21.72 30.26
CA MET A 1 -8.78 -22.76 31.30
C MET A 1 -9.28 -24.13 30.82
N LEU A 2 -9.74 -24.28 29.56
CA LEU A 2 -10.20 -25.55 28.99
C LEU A 2 -9.26 -26.08 27.87
N GLN A 3 -8.03 -25.57 27.81
CA GLN A 3 -7.02 -26.07 26.88
C GLN A 3 -6.36 -27.32 27.49
N PRO A 4 -6.09 -28.38 26.71
CA PRO A 4 -5.62 -29.66 27.22
C PRO A 4 -4.22 -29.63 27.85
N ASP A 5 -3.44 -28.57 27.61
CA ASP A 5 -2.11 -28.31 28.19
C ASP A 5 -2.15 -27.39 29.42
N PHE A 6 -3.33 -26.87 29.79
CA PHE A 6 -3.49 -26.00 30.94
C PHE A 6 -3.55 -26.81 32.23
N SER A 7 -2.45 -26.83 33.00
CA SER A 7 -2.43 -27.36 34.36
C SER A 7 -2.67 -26.25 35.40
N PRO A 8 -3.67 -26.40 36.30
CA PRO A 8 -3.89 -25.49 37.41
C PRO A 8 -2.66 -25.37 38.34
N GLU A 9 -1.79 -26.38 38.38
CA GLU A 9 -0.58 -26.37 39.20
C GLU A 9 0.45 -25.33 38.70
N HIS A 10 0.45 -25.00 37.40
CA HIS A 10 1.37 -24.01 36.82
C HIS A 10 1.07 -22.57 37.26
N VAL A 11 -0.10 -22.31 37.85
CA VAL A 11 -0.52 -20.98 38.32
C VAL A 11 -0.55 -20.86 39.85
N ILE A 12 -0.29 -21.95 40.58
CA ILE A 12 -0.20 -21.91 42.05
C ILE A 12 1.09 -21.18 42.46
N GLY A 13 0.95 -20.07 43.17
CA GLY A 13 2.09 -19.23 43.58
C GLY A 13 2.59 -18.26 42.51
N LEU A 14 1.92 -18.19 41.34
CA LEU A 14 2.27 -17.25 40.28
C LEU A 14 2.01 -15.81 40.74
N ASN A 15 3.08 -15.09 41.07
CA ASN A 15 3.00 -13.66 41.28
C ASN A 15 2.95 -12.96 39.92
N THR A 16 1.73 -12.69 39.45
CA THR A 16 1.48 -12.04 38.16
C THR A 16 2.21 -10.71 38.02
N ARG A 17 2.36 -9.93 39.09
CA ARG A 17 3.09 -8.66 39.07
C ARG A 17 4.60 -8.86 38.87
N HIS A 18 5.19 -9.89 39.48
CA HIS A 18 6.59 -10.23 39.26
C HIS A 18 6.81 -10.79 37.84
N GLN A 19 5.95 -11.68 37.37
CA GLN A 19 6.07 -12.26 36.03
C GLN A 19 5.82 -11.23 34.92
N LEU A 20 4.88 -10.31 35.10
CA LEU A 20 4.72 -9.15 34.23
C LEU A 20 5.97 -8.28 34.23
N LYS A 21 6.58 -8.02 35.40
CA LYS A 21 7.84 -7.28 35.49
C LYS A 21 8.99 -8.01 34.78
N VAL A 22 9.09 -9.33 34.88
CA VAL A 22 10.08 -10.15 34.15
C VAL A 22 9.81 -10.11 32.64
N LEU A 23 8.55 -10.14 32.20
CA LEU A 23 8.15 -9.97 30.80
C LEU A 23 8.45 -8.56 30.28
N ASP A 24 8.24 -7.52 31.09
CA ASP A 24 8.56 -6.13 30.77
C ASP A 24 10.09 -5.94 30.70
N GLU A 25 10.85 -6.55 31.61
CA GLU A 25 12.32 -6.55 31.60
C GLU A 25 12.87 -7.35 30.41
N TYR A 26 12.26 -8.49 30.06
CA TYR A 26 12.61 -9.26 28.86
C TYR A 26 12.26 -8.48 27.57
N GLY A 27 11.09 -7.84 27.52
CA GLY A 27 10.67 -6.93 26.44
C GLY A 27 11.56 -5.69 26.32
N ALA A 28 12.18 -5.24 27.42
CA ALA A 28 13.20 -4.19 27.40
C ALA A 28 14.55 -4.67 26.82
N THR A 29 14.84 -5.97 26.87
CA THR A 29 16.06 -6.56 26.27
C THR A 29 15.90 -7.01 24.82
N ALA A 30 14.70 -7.42 24.40
CA ALA A 30 14.39 -7.71 23.01
C ALA A 30 14.03 -6.41 22.28
N LYS A 31 14.97 -5.80 21.56
CA LYS A 31 14.65 -4.65 20.70
C LYS A 31 13.69 -5.14 19.59
N PRO A 32 12.43 -4.66 19.54
CA PRO A 32 11.47 -5.11 18.52
C PRO A 32 11.92 -4.76 17.09
N PHE A 33 12.86 -3.82 16.96
CA PHE A 33 13.53 -3.43 15.72
C PHE A 33 15.02 -3.70 15.84
N SER A 34 15.42 -4.98 15.83
CA SER A 34 16.84 -5.36 15.82
C SER A 34 17.46 -5.16 14.44
N ALA A 35 18.69 -4.65 14.41
CA ALA A 35 19.49 -4.60 13.19
C ALA A 35 19.77 -6.01 12.62
N ASP A 36 19.82 -7.03 13.48
CA ASP A 36 19.99 -8.42 13.07
C ASP A 36 18.80 -8.94 12.24
N ASP A 37 17.61 -8.37 12.46
CA ASP A 37 16.40 -8.66 11.68
C ASP A 37 16.28 -7.76 10.42
N GLY A 38 17.31 -6.94 10.15
CA GLY A 38 17.40 -6.03 9.02
C GLY A 38 16.72 -4.68 9.23
N TRP A 39 16.32 -4.34 10.46
CA TRP A 39 15.73 -3.03 10.76
C TRP A 39 16.78 -1.92 10.80
N ARG A 40 16.38 -0.76 10.29
CA ARG A 40 17.14 0.48 10.28
C ARG A 40 16.25 1.60 10.78
N GLU A 41 16.88 2.60 11.38
CA GLU A 41 16.23 3.83 11.81
C GLU A 41 16.73 5.01 10.97
N ALA A 42 15.81 5.85 10.50
CA ALA A 42 16.13 7.06 9.76
C ALA A 42 15.23 8.24 10.18
N SER A 43 15.67 9.44 9.81
CA SER A 43 14.84 10.64 9.84
C SER A 43 14.28 10.92 8.44
N VAL A 44 13.05 11.43 8.38
CA VAL A 44 12.46 11.97 7.15
C VAL A 44 12.22 13.47 7.30
N LYS A 45 12.35 14.23 6.21
CA LYS A 45 12.16 15.68 6.19
C LYS A 45 10.99 16.05 5.30
N ILE A 46 10.19 17.01 5.75
CA ILE A 46 9.10 17.61 4.96
C ILE A 46 9.24 19.13 4.94
N LYS A 47 8.82 19.74 3.83
CA LYS A 47 8.88 21.20 3.64
C LYS A 47 7.66 21.89 4.26
N LEU A 48 7.89 23.00 4.96
CA LEU A 48 6.84 23.77 5.63
C LEU A 48 6.36 24.94 4.75
N PRO A 49 5.16 24.87 4.15
CA PRO A 49 4.63 25.98 3.39
C PRO A 49 4.13 27.10 4.31
N LYS A 50 4.23 28.34 3.83
CA LYS A 50 3.71 29.52 4.53
C LYS A 50 3.14 30.52 3.53
N GLU A 51 1.86 30.81 3.66
CA GLU A 51 1.22 31.81 2.79
C GLU A 51 1.85 33.20 2.98
N ARG A 52 1.94 33.94 1.88
CA ARG A 52 2.56 35.26 1.75
C ARG A 52 4.07 35.30 2.02
N ILE A 53 4.72 34.15 2.17
CA ILE A 53 6.18 34.03 2.18
C ILE A 53 6.61 33.30 0.91
N SER A 54 7.60 33.88 0.23
CA SER A 54 8.21 33.32 -0.96
C SER A 54 9.63 32.87 -0.63
N TYR A 55 9.98 31.68 -1.10
CA TYR A 55 11.34 31.13 -1.09
C TYR A 55 11.91 31.13 -2.51
N ASP A 56 13.24 31.08 -2.64
CA ASP A 56 13.89 30.98 -3.95
C ASP A 56 13.55 29.66 -4.67
N SER A 57 13.30 28.61 -3.89
CA SER A 57 12.84 27.30 -4.35
C SER A 57 12.10 26.59 -3.22
N GLU A 58 11.41 25.49 -3.54
CA GLU A 58 10.85 24.59 -2.52
C GLU A 58 11.94 24.04 -1.57
N ASP A 59 13.14 23.75 -2.10
CA ASP A 59 14.25 23.23 -1.29
C ASP A 59 14.79 24.26 -0.29
N ALA A 60 14.64 25.56 -0.57
CA ALA A 60 15.01 26.64 0.34
C ALA A 60 13.97 26.88 1.46
N ALA A 61 12.78 26.28 1.37
CA ALA A 61 11.78 26.38 2.43
C ALA A 61 12.24 25.60 3.68
N PRO A 62 11.85 26.06 4.90
CA PRO A 62 12.21 25.38 6.14
C PRO A 62 11.78 23.92 6.18
N ASP A 63 12.68 23.07 6.65
CA ASP A 63 12.41 21.66 6.91
C ASP A 63 11.78 21.47 8.29
N PHE A 64 10.89 20.48 8.37
CA PHE A 64 10.56 19.79 9.60
C PHE A 64 11.11 18.38 9.52
N GLU A 65 12.00 18.02 10.44
CA GLU A 65 12.61 16.70 10.53
C GLU A 65 11.84 15.83 11.53
N ILE A 66 11.46 14.64 11.08
CA ILE A 66 10.79 13.62 11.89
C ILE A 66 11.75 12.43 12.03
N PRO A 67 12.41 12.28 13.19
CA PRO A 67 13.29 11.14 13.45
C PRO A 67 12.48 9.88 13.82
N GLY A 68 13.15 8.73 13.87
CA GLY A 68 12.60 7.49 14.41
C GLY A 68 11.80 6.62 13.43
N VAL A 69 11.92 6.86 12.12
CA VAL A 69 11.27 6.01 11.11
C VAL A 69 12.00 4.67 11.05
N GLN A 70 11.33 3.61 11.50
CA GLN A 70 11.82 2.24 11.46
C GLN A 70 11.47 1.62 10.10
N TYR A 71 12.46 1.08 9.40
CA TYR A 71 12.29 0.49 8.08
C TYR A 71 13.27 -0.66 7.78
N ARG A 72 12.92 -1.50 6.81
CA ARG A 72 13.77 -2.52 6.20
C ARG A 72 13.92 -2.21 4.71
N PRO A 73 15.14 -2.18 4.14
CA PRO A 73 15.32 -1.95 2.71
C PRO A 73 14.59 -3.01 1.87
N ILE A 74 13.81 -2.57 0.88
CA ILE A 74 12.98 -3.46 0.05
C ILE A 74 13.84 -4.56 -0.59
N LEU A 75 15.01 -4.21 -1.12
CA LEU A 75 15.90 -5.19 -1.77
C LEU A 75 16.40 -6.27 -0.80
N GLU A 76 16.69 -5.94 0.46
CA GLU A 76 17.12 -6.91 1.46
C GLU A 76 15.97 -7.85 1.83
N VAL A 77 14.76 -7.31 1.98
CA VAL A 77 13.54 -8.11 2.21
C VAL A 77 13.30 -9.06 1.05
N LEU A 78 13.44 -8.61 -0.19
CA LEU A 78 13.32 -9.46 -1.38
C LEU A 78 14.38 -10.56 -1.39
N LYS A 79 15.66 -10.22 -1.22
CA LYS A 79 16.75 -11.21 -1.19
C LYS A 79 16.49 -12.29 -0.15
N ALA A 80 16.15 -11.90 1.08
CA ALA A 80 15.82 -12.83 2.15
C ALA A 80 14.64 -13.75 1.77
N ALA A 81 13.55 -13.20 1.26
CA ALA A 81 12.37 -13.96 0.87
C ALA A 81 12.64 -14.98 -0.25
N TYR A 82 13.51 -14.65 -1.22
CA TYR A 82 13.87 -15.56 -2.30
C TYR A 82 14.93 -16.60 -1.91
N GLN A 83 15.78 -16.31 -0.93
CA GLN A 83 16.75 -17.26 -0.38
C GLN A 83 16.12 -18.25 0.60
N ASP A 84 14.96 -17.92 1.17
CA ASP A 84 14.22 -18.79 2.07
C ASP A 84 13.83 -20.11 1.39
N PRO A 85 13.91 -21.27 2.08
CA PRO A 85 13.50 -22.55 1.51
C PRO A 85 12.06 -22.59 0.97
N GLN A 86 11.15 -21.76 1.50
CA GLN A 86 9.78 -21.64 0.98
C GLN A 86 9.73 -21.11 -0.46
N ALA A 87 10.77 -20.41 -0.91
CA ALA A 87 10.86 -19.93 -2.29
C ALA A 87 10.85 -21.08 -3.31
N ALA A 88 11.17 -22.31 -2.88
CA ALA A 88 11.03 -23.50 -3.74
C ALA A 88 9.58 -23.80 -4.18
N TYR A 89 8.59 -23.21 -3.51
CA TYR A 89 7.17 -23.32 -3.86
C TYR A 89 6.65 -22.07 -4.59
N TYR A 90 7.51 -21.14 -4.98
CA TYR A 90 7.10 -19.95 -5.72
C TYR A 90 6.90 -20.26 -7.21
N HIS A 91 5.98 -19.52 -7.83
CA HIS A 91 5.71 -19.59 -9.26
C HIS A 91 6.55 -18.56 -10.03
N TYR A 92 7.70 -18.99 -10.54
CA TYR A 92 8.60 -18.11 -11.31
C TYR A 92 8.13 -17.84 -12.74
N THR A 93 7.39 -18.77 -13.35
CA THR A 93 6.84 -18.63 -14.70
C THR A 93 5.34 -18.33 -14.64
N PRO A 94 4.89 -17.15 -15.11
CA PRO A 94 3.47 -16.86 -15.17
C PRO A 94 2.78 -17.69 -16.26
N HIS A 95 1.51 -17.98 -16.05
CA HIS A 95 0.74 -18.82 -16.98
C HIS A 95 -0.76 -18.47 -16.93
N LYS A 96 -1.48 -18.74 -18.01
CA LYS A 96 -2.95 -18.68 -17.99
C LYS A 96 -3.51 -20.04 -17.61
N THR A 97 -4.48 -20.04 -16.71
CA THR A 97 -5.21 -21.24 -16.31
C THR A 97 -6.60 -21.21 -16.92
N PHE A 98 -7.03 -22.33 -17.50
CA PHE A 98 -8.34 -22.47 -18.11
C PHE A 98 -9.07 -23.66 -17.50
N TRP A 99 -10.36 -23.49 -17.26
CA TRP A 99 -11.26 -24.57 -16.94
C TRP A 99 -11.95 -25.04 -18.21
N GLN A 100 -11.96 -26.35 -18.43
CA GLN A 100 -12.61 -26.98 -19.57
C GLN A 100 -13.75 -27.85 -19.04
N ALA A 101 -14.98 -27.51 -19.40
CA ALA A 101 -16.13 -28.35 -19.08
C ALA A 101 -16.12 -29.62 -19.96
N ASP A 102 -16.57 -30.74 -19.39
CA ASP A 102 -16.76 -31.97 -20.14
C ASP A 102 -17.90 -31.82 -21.16
N ALA A 103 -17.70 -32.38 -22.36
CA ALA A 103 -18.77 -32.49 -23.35
C ALA A 103 -19.77 -33.57 -22.93
N LYS A 104 -21.07 -33.30 -23.12
CA LYS A 104 -22.08 -34.37 -23.07
C LYS A 104 -21.92 -35.28 -24.29
N PRO A 105 -22.30 -36.57 -24.21
CA PRO A 105 -22.22 -37.47 -25.36
C PRO A 105 -22.98 -36.91 -26.57
N GLY A 106 -22.27 -36.69 -27.68
CA GLY A 106 -22.84 -36.15 -28.93
C GLY A 106 -22.86 -34.63 -29.04
N GLU A 107 -22.38 -33.89 -28.05
CA GLU A 107 -22.23 -32.43 -28.10
C GLU A 107 -20.77 -32.03 -28.36
N GLU A 108 -20.56 -30.84 -28.95
CA GLU A 108 -19.24 -30.25 -29.09
C GLU A 108 -18.69 -29.85 -27.71
N LEU A 109 -17.36 -29.87 -27.59
CA LEU A 109 -16.67 -29.46 -26.38
C LEU A 109 -16.95 -27.97 -26.10
N PRO A 110 -17.44 -27.60 -24.90
CA PRO A 110 -17.66 -26.20 -24.55
C PRO A 110 -16.37 -25.38 -24.66
N PRO A 111 -16.43 -24.05 -24.90
CA PRO A 111 -15.23 -23.23 -24.90
C PRO A 111 -14.59 -23.21 -23.52
N ALA A 112 -13.25 -23.28 -23.47
CA ALA A 112 -12.50 -23.17 -22.23
C ALA A 112 -12.69 -21.79 -21.59
N GLU A 113 -12.93 -21.75 -20.29
CA GLU A 113 -13.14 -20.53 -19.52
C GLU A 113 -11.86 -20.15 -18.76
N ARG A 114 -11.46 -18.87 -18.84
CA ARG A 114 -10.26 -18.40 -18.14
C ARG A 114 -10.50 -18.27 -16.64
N ILE A 115 -9.62 -18.88 -15.84
CA ILE A 115 -9.60 -18.76 -14.39
C ILE A 115 -8.70 -17.59 -13.98
N TYR A 116 -9.20 -16.75 -13.06
CA TYR A 116 -8.44 -15.69 -12.39
C TYR A 116 -8.38 -15.98 -10.89
N SER A 117 -7.21 -16.36 -10.39
CA SER A 117 -7.04 -16.83 -9.01
C SER A 117 -5.89 -16.18 -8.25
N GLU A 118 -4.78 -15.91 -8.95
CA GLU A 118 -3.49 -15.53 -8.37
C GLU A 118 -2.79 -14.48 -9.26
N VAL A 119 -1.84 -13.76 -8.67
CA VAL A 119 -1.06 -12.74 -9.40
C VAL A 119 -0.26 -13.37 -10.54
N TYR A 120 0.35 -14.54 -10.34
CA TYR A 120 1.09 -15.25 -11.39
C TYR A 120 0.21 -15.79 -12.53
N ASN A 121 -1.12 -15.69 -12.42
CA ASN A 121 -2.06 -15.99 -13.50
C ASN A 121 -2.69 -14.75 -14.15
N SER A 122 -2.34 -13.55 -13.66
CA SER A 122 -2.89 -12.28 -14.14
C SER A 122 -2.25 -11.84 -15.45
N ASP A 123 -3.00 -11.03 -16.22
CA ASP A 123 -2.44 -10.39 -17.42
C ASP A 123 -1.30 -9.42 -17.09
N ALA A 124 -1.35 -8.77 -15.93
CA ALA A 124 -0.30 -7.85 -15.49
C ALA A 124 1.04 -8.59 -15.31
N MET A 125 1.04 -9.76 -14.66
CA MET A 125 2.26 -10.55 -14.48
C MET A 125 2.77 -11.10 -15.81
N LEU A 126 1.87 -11.60 -16.68
CA LEU A 126 2.24 -12.11 -18.00
C LEU A 126 2.89 -11.03 -18.86
N GLU A 127 2.38 -9.80 -18.81
CA GLU A 127 2.95 -8.68 -19.55
C GLU A 127 4.32 -8.25 -19.00
N GLU A 128 4.47 -8.16 -17.68
CA GLU A 128 5.78 -7.85 -17.07
C GLU A 128 6.84 -8.90 -17.39
N ASP A 129 6.48 -10.19 -17.31
CA ASP A 129 7.38 -11.27 -17.70
C ASP A 129 7.74 -11.19 -19.18
N ARG A 130 6.76 -10.99 -20.08
CA ARG A 130 6.99 -10.79 -21.52
C ARG A 130 8.00 -9.66 -21.78
N VAL A 131 7.82 -8.50 -21.13
CA VAL A 131 8.73 -7.36 -21.26
C VAL A 131 10.15 -7.71 -20.83
N ILE A 132 10.32 -8.48 -19.75
CA ILE A 132 11.64 -8.91 -19.26
C ILE A 132 12.28 -9.94 -20.20
N GLN A 133 11.53 -10.93 -20.67
CA GLN A 133 12.06 -11.97 -21.56
C GLN A 133 12.43 -11.42 -22.95
N GLU A 134 11.71 -10.41 -23.45
CA GLU A 134 12.00 -9.75 -24.72
C GLU A 134 13.14 -8.72 -24.63
N ALA A 135 13.47 -8.23 -23.44
CA ALA A 135 14.54 -7.26 -23.24
C ALA A 135 15.93 -7.89 -23.48
N PRO A 136 16.92 -7.09 -23.94
CA PRO A 136 18.29 -7.56 -24.03
C PRO A 136 18.81 -8.07 -22.68
N ARG A 137 19.35 -9.29 -22.66
CA ARG A 137 19.97 -9.87 -21.46
C ARG A 137 21.19 -9.06 -21.04
N ASN A 138 21.47 -9.04 -19.74
CA ASN A 138 22.68 -8.43 -19.21
C ASN A 138 23.92 -9.18 -19.76
N PRO A 139 24.86 -8.49 -20.42
CA PRO A 139 26.04 -9.13 -21.02
C PRO A 139 26.93 -9.88 -20.03
N ALA A 140 26.87 -9.54 -18.75
CA ALA A 140 27.65 -10.20 -17.69
C ALA A 140 26.99 -11.50 -17.19
N ASP A 141 25.75 -11.78 -17.56
CA ASP A 141 25.06 -12.98 -17.11
C ASP A 141 25.40 -14.19 -17.99
N PRO A 142 25.46 -15.40 -17.39
CA PRO A 142 25.61 -16.59 -18.19
C PRO A 142 24.33 -16.85 -19.02
N PRO A 143 24.45 -17.53 -20.18
CA PRO A 143 23.32 -17.74 -21.10
C PRO A 143 22.11 -18.46 -20.48
N ASP A 144 22.37 -19.30 -19.49
CA ASP A 144 21.40 -20.15 -18.79
C ASP A 144 20.79 -19.50 -17.54
N LEU A 145 21.18 -18.27 -17.17
CA LEU A 145 20.61 -17.61 -15.99
C LEU A 145 19.11 -17.35 -16.17
N GLU A 146 18.27 -17.91 -15.31
CA GLU A 146 16.83 -17.67 -15.39
C GLU A 146 16.49 -16.21 -15.03
N TYR A 147 15.64 -15.59 -15.83
CA TYR A 147 15.08 -14.26 -15.55
C TYR A 147 13.64 -14.45 -15.10
N ALA A 148 13.27 -13.82 -13.98
CA ALA A 148 11.90 -13.89 -13.48
C ALA A 148 11.46 -12.56 -12.85
N VAL A 149 10.16 -12.30 -12.88
CA VAL A 149 9.56 -11.18 -12.15
C VAL A 149 9.54 -11.51 -10.65
N ALA A 150 9.85 -10.52 -9.82
CA ALA A 150 9.57 -10.53 -8.39
C ALA A 150 8.33 -9.66 -8.11
N PRO A 151 7.11 -10.25 -8.14
CA PRO A 151 5.87 -9.49 -8.02
C PRO A 151 5.63 -9.03 -6.59
N ILE A 152 5.68 -7.72 -6.37
CA ILE A 152 5.47 -7.07 -5.08
C ILE A 152 3.99 -6.70 -4.95
N MET A 153 3.41 -7.14 -3.84
CA MET A 153 2.10 -6.74 -3.37
C MET A 153 2.27 -5.96 -2.05
N LEU A 154 1.67 -4.78 -1.96
CA LEU A 154 1.78 -3.87 -0.82
C LEU A 154 0.46 -3.75 -0.07
N TRP A 155 0.56 -3.57 1.24
CA TRP A 155 -0.54 -3.15 2.09
C TRP A 155 -0.08 -2.09 3.09
N SER A 156 -0.98 -1.19 3.47
CA SER A 156 -0.80 -0.36 4.66
C SER A 156 -2.14 -0.18 5.34
N ASP A 157 -2.13 -0.23 6.67
CA ASP A 157 -3.33 -0.14 7.49
C ASP A 157 -3.02 0.53 8.82
N SER A 158 -3.61 1.69 9.09
CA SER A 158 -3.40 2.37 10.37
C SER A 158 -4.17 1.65 11.47
N THR A 159 -3.45 0.90 12.30
CA THR A 159 -4.02 0.11 13.39
C THR A 159 -3.97 0.85 14.73
N HIS A 160 -5.07 0.82 15.48
CA HIS A 160 -5.06 1.26 16.89
C HIS A 160 -4.50 0.13 17.76
N LEU A 161 -3.43 0.40 18.51
CA LEU A 161 -2.76 -0.60 19.33
C LEU A 161 -3.42 -0.81 20.71
N ALA A 162 -4.21 0.15 21.16
CA ALA A 162 -4.88 0.09 22.45
C ALA A 162 -6.37 0.37 22.31
N GLN A 163 -7.19 -0.41 23.01
CA GLN A 163 -8.64 -0.19 23.11
C GLN A 163 -8.96 1.08 23.90
N PHE A 164 -8.03 1.54 24.74
CA PHE A 164 -8.03 2.81 25.44
C PHE A 164 -6.65 3.48 25.29
N GLY A 165 -6.61 4.67 24.71
CA GLY A 165 -5.37 5.41 24.44
C GLY A 165 -5.31 5.94 23.01
N THR A 166 -4.26 6.71 22.71
CA THR A 166 -4.02 7.30 21.38
C THR A 166 -2.93 6.60 20.58
N SER A 167 -2.35 5.53 21.13
CA SER A 167 -1.30 4.75 20.48
C SER A 167 -1.84 4.03 19.25
N SER A 168 -1.35 4.45 18.08
CA SER A 168 -1.58 3.80 16.80
C SER A 168 -0.25 3.40 16.18
N LEU A 169 -0.32 2.41 15.28
CA LEU A 169 0.81 1.94 14.52
C LEU A 169 0.35 1.71 13.08
N TRP A 170 1.17 2.15 12.15
CA TRP A 170 0.82 2.20 10.74
C TRP A 170 1.90 1.50 9.92
N PRO A 171 1.84 0.16 9.86
CA PRO A 171 2.81 -0.66 9.14
C PRO A 171 2.56 -0.60 7.64
N ILE A 172 3.66 -0.75 6.90
CA ILE A 172 3.68 -1.10 5.49
C ILE A 172 4.09 -2.57 5.39
N TYR A 173 3.28 -3.37 4.71
CA TYR A 173 3.55 -4.79 4.46
C TYR A 173 3.91 -5.02 2.99
N LEU A 174 4.79 -6.01 2.77
CA LEU A 174 5.13 -6.57 1.47
C LEU A 174 4.83 -8.07 1.47
N LEU A 175 4.10 -8.52 0.46
CA LEU A 175 3.96 -9.94 0.14
C LEU A 175 4.39 -10.16 -1.31
N LEU A 176 4.75 -11.41 -1.61
CA LEU A 176 5.15 -11.83 -2.93
C LEU A 176 3.98 -12.47 -3.69
N GLY A 177 3.70 -11.95 -4.87
CA GLY A 177 2.59 -12.38 -5.73
C GLY A 177 2.79 -13.75 -6.38
N ASN A 178 4.02 -14.26 -6.43
CA ASN A 178 4.37 -15.58 -6.95
C ASN A 178 4.27 -16.70 -5.88
N GLN A 179 4.05 -16.36 -4.62
CA GLN A 179 3.63 -17.33 -3.61
C GLN A 179 2.12 -17.60 -3.77
N THR A 180 1.61 -18.78 -3.40
CA THR A 180 0.16 -19.04 -3.46
C THR A 180 -0.57 -18.30 -2.34
N LYS A 181 -1.84 -17.92 -2.54
CA LYS A 181 -2.64 -17.29 -1.47
C LYS A 181 -2.88 -18.24 -0.29
N TYR A 182 -2.86 -19.54 -0.53
CA TYR A 182 -3.00 -20.54 0.51
C TYR A 182 -1.81 -20.52 1.46
N GLU A 183 -0.59 -20.37 0.95
CA GLU A 183 0.58 -20.24 1.83
C GLU A 183 0.69 -18.84 2.42
N ARG A 184 0.40 -17.79 1.65
CA ARG A 184 0.36 -16.43 2.21
C ARG A 184 -0.64 -16.29 3.37
N GLY A 185 -1.75 -17.02 3.31
CA GLY A 185 -2.78 -17.01 4.34
C GLY A 185 -2.44 -17.80 5.60
N LYS A 186 -1.35 -18.58 5.60
CA LYS A 186 -0.90 -19.33 6.78
C LYS A 186 -0.03 -18.44 7.68
N PRO A 187 -0.40 -18.19 8.95
CA PRO A 187 0.45 -17.43 9.86
C PRO A 187 1.86 -18.02 10.03
N SER A 188 1.97 -19.35 9.98
CA SER A 188 3.24 -20.08 10.09
C SER A 188 4.16 -19.94 8.87
N ALA A 189 3.65 -19.43 7.74
CA ALA A 189 4.49 -19.19 6.55
C ALA A 189 5.29 -17.89 6.67
N HIS A 190 4.90 -16.98 7.57
CA HIS A 190 5.55 -15.67 7.75
C HIS A 190 5.72 -14.89 6.43
N ALA A 191 4.76 -15.05 5.51
CA ALA A 191 4.82 -14.48 4.15
C ALA A 191 4.67 -12.94 4.13
N ALA A 192 4.00 -12.36 5.13
CA ALA A 192 3.82 -10.93 5.27
C ALA A 192 5.07 -10.28 5.88
N GLN A 193 5.87 -9.65 5.02
CA GLN A 193 7.07 -8.95 5.43
C GLN A 193 6.72 -7.52 5.84
N HIS A 194 7.20 -7.08 7.00
CA HIS A 194 7.09 -5.68 7.38
C HIS A 194 8.19 -4.88 6.68
N LEU A 195 7.84 -3.74 6.08
CA LEU A 195 8.77 -2.84 5.42
C LEU A 195 9.10 -1.61 6.25
N ALA A 196 8.08 -0.95 6.82
CA ALA A 196 8.28 0.26 7.60
C ALA A 196 7.08 0.56 8.48
N TYR A 197 7.26 1.51 9.39
CA TYR A 197 6.19 2.07 10.19
C TYR A 197 6.08 3.57 9.92
N ILE A 198 4.92 3.99 9.40
CA ILE A 198 4.61 5.38 9.14
C ILE A 198 4.31 6.06 10.47
N LEU A 199 5.07 7.09 10.78
CA LEU A 199 4.87 7.86 12.00
C LEU A 199 3.71 8.85 11.85
N SER A 200 3.02 9.10 12.96
CA SER A 200 2.11 10.25 13.03
C SER A 200 2.92 11.54 12.98
N LEU A 201 2.36 12.59 12.38
CA LEU A 201 2.96 13.92 12.36
C LEU A 201 3.14 14.41 13.81
N PRO A 202 4.38 14.63 14.30
CA PRO A 202 4.59 15.03 15.69
C PRO A 202 3.99 16.40 16.01
N ASP A 203 3.43 16.54 17.22
CA ASP A 203 2.83 17.79 17.68
C ASP A 203 3.84 18.95 17.81
N THR A 204 5.14 18.63 17.94
CA THR A 204 6.26 19.59 17.92
C THR A 204 6.33 20.41 16.62
N ILE A 205 5.62 20.01 15.56
CA ILE A 205 5.48 20.84 14.36
C ILE A 205 4.85 22.20 14.68
N GLN A 206 3.93 22.27 15.64
CA GLN A 206 3.28 23.53 16.01
C GLN A 206 4.27 24.49 16.67
N ASP A 207 5.11 23.98 17.57
CA ASP A 207 6.14 24.77 18.24
C ASP A 207 7.18 25.30 17.23
N LEU A 208 7.61 24.45 16.29
CA LEU A 208 8.52 24.86 15.23
C LEU A 208 7.86 25.91 14.33
N TYR A 209 6.61 25.69 13.90
CA TYR A 209 5.91 26.62 13.01
C TYR A 209 5.66 27.99 13.68
N GLN A 210 5.33 27.99 14.98
CA GLN A 210 5.21 29.20 15.80
C GLN A 210 6.55 29.92 15.94
N THR A 211 7.65 29.19 16.12
CA THR A 211 9.01 29.76 16.19
C THR A 211 9.43 30.39 14.87
N LEU A 212 9.15 29.73 13.74
CA LEU A 212 9.54 30.20 12.41
C LEU A 212 8.70 31.37 11.91
N TYR A 213 7.39 31.36 12.17
CA TYR A 213 6.44 32.27 11.52
C TYR A 213 5.59 33.12 12.48
N GLY A 214 5.79 32.98 13.79
CA GLY A 214 5.05 33.73 14.81
C GLY A 214 3.57 33.38 14.92
N ILE A 215 3.11 32.31 14.27
CA ILE A 215 1.72 31.82 14.31
C ILE A 215 1.67 30.30 14.34
N ALA A 216 0.55 29.73 14.79
CA ALA A 216 0.29 28.30 14.70
C ALA A 216 0.02 27.87 13.24
N ALA A 217 0.40 26.63 12.91
CA ALA A 217 0.07 26.01 11.64
C ALA A 217 -1.44 25.76 11.55
N THR A 218 -2.03 26.13 10.42
CA THR A 218 -3.46 25.93 10.17
C THR A 218 -3.77 24.45 9.88
N ALA A 219 -5.04 24.05 10.01
CA ALA A 219 -5.45 22.68 9.67
C ALA A 219 -5.11 22.29 8.21
N ALA A 220 -5.12 23.26 7.28
CA ALA A 220 -4.73 23.03 5.89
C ALA A 220 -3.22 22.72 5.77
N VAL A 221 -2.36 23.46 6.48
CA VAL A 221 -0.92 23.23 6.53
C VAL A 221 -0.62 21.87 7.16
N LEU A 222 -1.24 21.54 8.30
CA LEU A 222 -1.08 20.23 8.93
C LEU A 222 -1.52 19.09 8.02
N THR A 223 -2.65 19.24 7.32
CA THR A 223 -3.14 18.23 6.37
C THR A 223 -2.17 18.04 5.21
N PHE A 224 -1.58 19.13 4.70
CA PHE A 224 -0.51 19.05 3.69
C PHE A 224 0.71 18.31 4.23
N CYS A 225 1.19 18.68 5.43
CA CYS A 225 2.35 18.06 6.06
C CYS A 225 2.15 16.55 6.32
N LYS A 226 0.94 16.13 6.73
CA LYS A 226 0.61 14.69 6.89
C LYS A 226 0.71 13.92 5.57
N ARG A 227 0.24 14.51 4.46
CA ARG A 227 0.35 13.91 3.13
C ARG A 227 1.80 13.83 2.67
N ASP A 228 2.56 14.90 2.87
CA ASP A 228 3.96 14.94 2.48
C ASP A 228 4.81 13.99 3.35
N LEU A 229 4.47 13.81 4.64
CA LEU A 229 5.11 12.81 5.52
C LEU A 229 4.90 11.38 5.01
N PHE A 230 3.67 11.03 4.63
CA PHE A 230 3.36 9.74 4.03
C PHE A 230 4.23 9.47 2.80
N GLN A 231 4.36 10.47 1.91
CA GLN A 231 5.19 10.34 0.72
C GLN A 231 6.69 10.34 1.05
N ALA A 232 7.13 11.06 2.08
CA ALA A 232 8.54 11.08 2.50
C ALA A 232 8.99 9.71 3.04
N VAL A 233 8.13 8.99 3.77
CA VAL A 233 8.43 7.60 4.19
C VAL A 233 8.54 6.67 2.98
N TRP A 234 7.66 6.81 1.98
CA TRP A 234 7.80 6.05 0.74
C TRP A 234 9.05 6.43 -0.06
N LEU A 235 9.45 7.70 -0.08
CA LEU A 235 10.70 8.13 -0.72
C LEU A 235 11.92 7.52 -0.03
N LEU A 236 11.92 7.41 1.30
CA LEU A 236 12.97 6.70 2.05
C LEU A 236 13.09 5.23 1.59
N LEU A 237 11.96 4.56 1.33
CA LEU A 237 11.94 3.16 0.88
C LEU A 237 12.32 2.99 -0.60
N LEU A 238 11.93 3.94 -1.46
CA LEU A 238 12.04 3.82 -2.92
C LEU A 238 13.30 4.48 -3.50
N GLN A 239 13.79 5.57 -2.92
CA GLN A 239 14.98 6.31 -3.39
C GLN A 239 16.28 5.73 -2.83
N CYS A 240 16.38 4.41 -2.83
CA CYS A 240 17.62 3.69 -2.55
C CYS A 240 18.24 3.26 -3.89
N ASP A 241 19.47 3.70 -4.17
CA ASP A 241 20.14 3.44 -5.44
C ASP A 241 20.21 1.94 -5.75
N GLU A 242 20.49 1.10 -4.76
CA GLU A 242 20.53 -0.35 -4.90
C GLU A 242 19.18 -0.94 -5.32
N PHE A 243 18.08 -0.43 -4.75
CA PHE A 243 16.74 -0.88 -5.11
C PHE A 243 16.36 -0.42 -6.52
N LEU A 244 16.71 0.82 -6.91
CA LEU A 244 16.43 1.32 -8.25
C LEU A 244 17.21 0.57 -9.32
N GLU A 245 18.48 0.29 -9.05
CA GLU A 245 19.32 -0.56 -9.89
C GLU A 245 18.69 -1.95 -10.03
N ALA A 246 18.28 -2.57 -8.93
CA ALA A 246 17.59 -3.85 -8.95
C ALA A 246 16.22 -3.79 -9.67
N TYR A 247 15.49 -2.68 -9.57
CA TYR A 247 14.22 -2.49 -10.26
C TYR A 247 14.40 -2.43 -11.78
N ILE A 248 15.41 -1.71 -12.26
CA ILE A 248 15.68 -1.52 -13.70
C ILE A 248 16.37 -2.75 -14.28
N HIS A 249 17.45 -3.20 -13.64
CA HIS A 249 18.37 -4.19 -14.18
C HIS A 249 18.22 -5.59 -13.57
N GLY A 250 17.35 -5.75 -12.57
CA GLY A 250 17.22 -6.99 -11.81
C GLY A 250 18.39 -7.21 -10.86
N PHE A 251 18.22 -8.13 -9.91
CA PHE A 251 19.29 -8.57 -9.01
C PHE A 251 19.45 -10.08 -9.06
N VAL A 252 20.67 -10.57 -8.96
CA VAL A 252 20.96 -12.00 -9.02
C VAL A 252 20.95 -12.60 -7.61
N VAL A 253 20.21 -13.70 -7.43
CA VAL A 253 20.13 -14.42 -6.16
C VAL A 253 20.09 -15.92 -6.40
N LEU A 254 20.68 -16.70 -5.49
CA LEU A 254 20.46 -18.14 -5.42
C LEU A 254 19.17 -18.38 -4.63
N CYS A 255 18.13 -18.84 -5.31
CA CYS A 255 16.84 -19.04 -4.67
C CYS A 255 16.83 -20.28 -3.77
N GLY A 256 15.83 -20.38 -2.89
CA GLY A 256 15.65 -21.52 -1.98
C GLY A 256 15.46 -22.88 -2.64
N ASP A 257 15.16 -22.95 -3.94
CA ASP A 257 15.17 -24.17 -4.75
C ASP A 257 16.55 -24.56 -5.30
N GLY A 258 17.59 -23.78 -4.99
CA GLY A 258 18.95 -24.00 -5.49
C GLY A 258 19.19 -23.48 -6.90
N ILE A 259 18.23 -22.80 -7.53
CA ILE A 259 18.39 -22.22 -8.87
C ILE A 259 18.77 -20.75 -8.75
N LYS A 260 19.81 -20.35 -9.49
CA LYS A 260 20.26 -18.96 -9.54
C LYS A 260 19.42 -18.19 -10.56
N ARG A 261 18.82 -17.08 -10.13
CA ARG A 261 17.94 -16.25 -10.98
C ARG A 261 18.30 -14.78 -10.91
N ARG A 262 18.07 -14.07 -12.01
CA ARG A 262 17.95 -12.61 -12.02
C ARG A 262 16.48 -12.24 -11.82
N LEU A 263 16.19 -11.59 -10.69
CA LEU A 263 14.84 -11.22 -10.29
C LEU A 263 14.60 -9.73 -10.53
N PHE A 264 13.46 -9.40 -11.12
CA PHE A 264 13.05 -8.03 -11.42
C PHE A 264 11.87 -7.60 -10.54
N PRO A 265 12.09 -6.77 -9.51
CA PRO A 265 11.02 -6.24 -8.66
C PRO A 265 9.94 -5.50 -9.47
N ARG A 266 8.66 -5.85 -9.28
CA ARG A 266 7.52 -5.16 -9.93
C ARG A 266 6.38 -4.95 -8.95
N PHE A 267 5.97 -3.69 -8.72
CA PHE A 267 4.80 -3.38 -7.91
C PHE A 267 3.52 -3.67 -8.70
N LEU A 268 2.81 -4.72 -8.32
CA LEU A 268 1.58 -5.12 -9.01
C LEU A 268 0.33 -4.69 -8.26
N THR A 269 0.33 -4.72 -6.93
CA THR A 269 -0.81 -4.27 -6.14
C THR A 269 -0.38 -3.46 -4.92
N TYR A 270 -1.22 -2.51 -4.53
CA TYR A 270 -1.22 -1.82 -3.26
C TYR A 270 -2.67 -1.75 -2.79
N SER A 271 -3.00 -2.54 -1.77
CA SER A 271 -4.33 -2.55 -1.17
C SER A 271 -4.32 -1.84 0.18
N ALA A 272 -5.35 -1.05 0.42
CA ALA A 272 -5.57 -0.32 1.66
C ALA A 272 -7.02 0.18 1.71
N ASP A 273 -7.44 0.74 2.83
CA ASP A 273 -8.75 1.38 2.92
C ASP A 273 -8.83 2.68 2.08
N TYR A 274 -10.03 3.25 1.96
CA TYR A 274 -10.22 4.43 1.10
C TYR A 274 -9.44 5.68 1.56
N PRO A 275 -9.47 6.09 2.84
CA PRO A 275 -8.62 7.17 3.35
C PRO A 275 -7.14 7.01 3.00
N GLU A 276 -6.61 5.78 3.11
CA GLU A 276 -5.23 5.47 2.80
C GLU A 276 -4.94 5.52 1.29
N LYS A 277 -5.82 4.94 0.47
CA LYS A 277 -5.74 5.04 -1.00
C LYS A 277 -5.73 6.48 -1.48
N VAL A 278 -6.43 7.38 -0.79
CA VAL A 278 -6.42 8.82 -1.08
C VAL A 278 -5.03 9.42 -0.87
N LEU A 279 -4.27 8.98 0.14
CA LEU A 279 -2.88 9.37 0.36
C LEU A 279 -1.96 8.81 -0.73
N ILE A 280 -2.09 7.51 -1.05
CA ILE A 280 -1.28 6.84 -2.08
C ILE A 280 -1.51 7.47 -3.46
N ALA A 281 -2.76 7.76 -3.82
CA ALA A 281 -3.17 8.37 -5.09
C ALA A 281 -2.96 9.90 -5.15
N CYS A 282 -2.58 10.52 -4.03
CA CYS A 282 -2.44 11.98 -3.87
C CYS A 282 -3.69 12.78 -4.28
N ILE A 283 -4.88 12.26 -3.97
CA ILE A 283 -6.16 12.93 -4.25
C ILE A 283 -6.77 13.53 -2.99
N ARG A 284 -7.85 14.29 -3.14
CA ARG A 284 -8.65 14.82 -2.02
C ARG A 284 -9.76 13.84 -1.66
N PHE A 285 -9.88 13.58 -0.36
CA PHE A 285 -10.89 12.71 0.22
C PHE A 285 -12.30 13.11 -0.23
N LEU A 286 -13.02 12.18 -0.84
CA LEU A 286 -14.38 12.39 -1.37
C LEU A 286 -14.54 13.72 -2.11
N ALA A 287 -13.60 14.12 -2.96
CA ALA A 287 -13.76 15.31 -3.80
C ALA A 287 -14.54 14.99 -5.09
N ARG A 288 -14.50 15.88 -6.09
CA ARG A 288 -15.27 15.78 -7.34
C ARG A 288 -15.17 14.41 -8.02
N CYS A 289 -13.97 13.87 -8.12
CA CYS A 289 -13.61 12.57 -8.69
C CYS A 289 -13.04 11.70 -7.55
N PRO A 290 -13.90 11.05 -6.74
CA PRO A 290 -13.47 10.43 -5.50
C PRO A 290 -12.70 9.12 -5.72
N CYS A 291 -12.79 8.50 -6.90
CA CYS A 291 -12.16 7.21 -7.16
C CYS A 291 -10.62 7.34 -7.28
N PRO A 292 -9.83 6.48 -6.60
CA PRO A 292 -8.37 6.48 -6.69
C PRO A 292 -7.82 6.03 -8.06
N ILE A 293 -8.63 5.33 -8.87
CA ILE A 293 -8.20 4.75 -10.15
C ILE A 293 -8.87 5.37 -11.39
N CYS A 294 -9.93 6.17 -11.23
CA CYS A 294 -10.61 6.81 -12.36
C CYS A 294 -11.11 8.23 -12.02
N LEU A 295 -11.47 8.98 -13.05
CA LEU A 295 -11.96 10.36 -12.98
C LEU A 295 -13.50 10.46 -13.01
N VAL A 296 -14.20 9.36 -12.73
CA VAL A 296 -15.66 9.36 -12.59
C VAL A 296 -16.05 10.36 -11.50
N THR A 297 -17.00 11.23 -11.81
CA THR A 297 -17.46 12.29 -10.93
C THR A 297 -18.56 11.78 -9.98
N LYS A 298 -18.72 12.43 -8.81
CA LYS A 298 -19.70 12.02 -7.79
C LYS A 298 -21.13 11.85 -8.32
N ASP A 299 -21.57 12.74 -9.20
CA ASP A 299 -22.90 12.71 -9.82
C ASP A 299 -23.14 11.45 -10.67
N LYS A 300 -22.07 10.74 -11.06
CA LYS A 300 -22.14 9.51 -11.86
C LYS A 300 -22.03 8.24 -11.02
N ILE A 301 -21.78 8.33 -9.71
CA ILE A 301 -21.75 7.17 -8.81
C ILE A 301 -23.03 6.33 -8.87
N PRO A 302 -24.25 6.91 -8.99
CA PRO A 302 -25.48 6.13 -9.13
C PRO A 302 -25.51 5.20 -10.37
N LEU A 303 -24.62 5.40 -11.35
CA LEU A 303 -24.50 4.55 -12.54
C LEU A 303 -23.63 3.30 -12.30
N MET A 304 -23.05 3.14 -11.11
CA MET A 304 -22.13 2.06 -10.80
C MET A 304 -22.70 0.68 -11.14
N GLY A 305 -21.90 -0.15 -11.82
CA GLY A 305 -22.32 -1.49 -12.27
C GLY A 305 -23.08 -1.52 -13.60
N THR A 306 -23.44 -0.36 -14.17
CA THR A 306 -24.02 -0.32 -15.52
C THR A 306 -22.94 -0.47 -16.60
N ARG A 307 -23.36 -0.86 -17.81
CA ARG A 307 -22.49 -0.85 -19.02
C ARG A 307 -21.90 0.52 -19.33
N LEU A 308 -22.58 1.60 -18.91
CA LEU A 308 -22.09 2.97 -19.10
C LEU A 308 -20.99 3.28 -18.10
N ASP A 309 -21.16 2.95 -16.83
CA ASP A 309 -20.13 3.09 -15.79
C ASP A 309 -18.86 2.31 -16.14
N LEU A 310 -18.99 1.04 -16.55
CA LEU A 310 -17.82 0.24 -16.94
C LEU A 310 -17.03 0.92 -18.08
N ARG A 311 -17.72 1.39 -19.12
CA ARG A 311 -17.09 2.12 -20.23
C ARG A 311 -16.43 3.42 -19.77
N GLN A 312 -17.08 4.16 -18.86
CA GLN A 312 -16.55 5.42 -18.32
C GLN A 312 -15.31 5.20 -17.45
N ARG A 313 -15.28 4.18 -16.60
CA ARG A 313 -14.11 3.85 -15.75
C ARG A 313 -12.89 3.48 -16.58
N LEU A 314 -13.08 2.71 -17.65
CA LEU A 314 -12.01 2.35 -18.59
C LEU A 314 -11.49 3.57 -19.36
N LYS A 315 -12.41 4.39 -19.89
CA LYS A 315 -12.05 5.58 -20.69
C LYS A 315 -11.40 6.69 -19.85
N TRP A 316 -11.83 6.83 -18.60
CA TRP A 316 -11.40 7.91 -17.71
C TRP A 316 -10.53 7.38 -16.56
N CYS A 317 -9.73 6.35 -16.82
CA CYS A 317 -8.73 5.89 -15.87
C CYS A 317 -7.76 7.04 -15.50
N ARG A 318 -7.26 7.02 -14.27
CA ARG A 318 -6.18 7.92 -13.86
C ARG A 318 -4.86 7.41 -14.43
N VAL A 319 -4.10 8.31 -15.02
CA VAL A 319 -2.82 8.00 -15.65
C VAL A 319 -1.79 9.01 -15.17
N ASP A 320 -0.67 8.50 -14.67
CA ASP A 320 0.48 9.29 -14.27
C ASP A 320 1.24 9.82 -15.49
N THR A 321 0.71 10.89 -16.07
CA THR A 321 1.29 11.53 -17.25
C THR A 321 2.30 12.61 -16.87
N THR A 322 3.24 12.90 -17.78
CA THR A 322 4.16 14.05 -17.64
C THR A 322 3.39 15.37 -17.45
N HIS A 323 2.22 15.51 -18.07
CA HIS A 323 1.36 16.70 -17.89
C HIS A 323 0.80 16.80 -16.47
N LEU A 324 0.36 15.69 -15.88
CA LEU A 324 -0.07 15.63 -14.49
C LEU A 324 1.07 16.03 -13.55
N ARG A 325 2.26 15.45 -13.73
CA ARG A 325 3.45 15.77 -12.91
C ARG A 325 3.80 17.25 -12.98
N ARG A 326 3.82 17.84 -14.18
CA ARG A 326 4.07 19.29 -14.37
C ARG A 326 3.04 20.17 -13.66
N LYS A 327 1.75 19.79 -13.66
CA LYS A 327 0.72 20.51 -12.89
C LYS A 327 1.01 20.48 -11.39
N ILE A 328 1.39 19.33 -10.86
CA ILE A 328 1.74 19.18 -9.43
C ILE A 328 2.96 20.05 -9.12
N THR A 329 4.06 19.93 -9.88
CA THR A 329 5.26 20.76 -9.72
C THR A 329 4.92 22.25 -9.75
N MET A 330 4.16 22.71 -10.75
CA MET A 330 3.75 24.11 -10.87
C MET A 330 2.95 24.59 -9.64
N THR A 331 2.02 23.77 -9.13
CA THR A 331 1.24 24.15 -7.95
C THR A 331 2.08 24.14 -6.68
N ARG A 332 3.11 23.29 -6.56
CA ARG A 332 4.09 23.37 -5.48
C ARG A 332 4.95 24.63 -5.56
N GLN A 333 5.41 25.01 -6.76
CA GLN A 333 6.11 26.29 -6.97
C GLN A 333 5.24 27.48 -6.55
N TRP A 334 3.93 27.45 -6.80
CA TRP A 334 3.05 28.50 -6.31
C TRP A 334 2.98 28.56 -4.79
N LEU A 335 2.98 27.41 -4.10
CA LEU A 335 2.97 27.34 -2.65
C LEU A 335 4.26 27.90 -2.03
N PHE A 336 5.41 27.45 -2.52
CA PHE A 336 6.70 27.75 -1.89
C PHE A 336 7.36 29.01 -2.48
N GLU A 337 7.38 29.17 -3.80
CA GLU A 337 8.10 30.28 -4.46
C GLU A 337 7.23 31.54 -4.60
N LYS A 338 5.90 31.39 -4.64
CA LYS A 338 4.96 32.53 -4.76
C LYS A 338 4.15 32.80 -3.49
N GLY A 339 4.30 31.97 -2.46
CA GLY A 339 3.59 32.12 -1.18
C GLY A 339 2.07 32.00 -1.29
N TYR A 340 1.55 31.24 -2.26
CA TYR A 340 0.11 31.06 -2.40
C TYR A 340 -0.44 30.23 -1.24
N SER A 341 -1.64 30.58 -0.78
CA SER A 341 -2.34 29.78 0.23
C SER A 341 -2.75 28.41 -0.33
N LEU A 342 -2.73 27.36 0.50
CA LEU A 342 -3.24 26.03 0.17
C LEU A 342 -4.73 26.04 -0.21
N LEU A 343 -5.46 27.08 0.22
CA LEU A 343 -6.88 27.31 -0.08
C LEU A 343 -7.09 28.29 -1.25
N SER A 344 -6.03 28.64 -1.99
CA SER A 344 -6.11 29.59 -3.09
C SER A 344 -7.02 29.10 -4.22
N THR A 345 -7.82 30.02 -4.76
CA THR A 345 -8.66 29.76 -5.94
C THR A 345 -7.82 29.43 -7.18
N HIS A 346 -6.55 29.87 -7.24
CA HIS A 346 -5.63 29.50 -8.30
C HIS A 346 -5.27 28.01 -8.26
N LEU A 347 -4.93 27.47 -7.09
CA LEU A 347 -4.70 26.03 -6.91
C LEU A 347 -5.99 25.24 -7.21
N ALA A 348 -7.13 25.73 -6.73
CA ALA A 348 -8.42 25.09 -6.92
C ALA A 348 -8.76 24.90 -8.42
N LYS A 349 -8.56 25.94 -9.24
CA LYS A 349 -8.79 25.90 -10.70
C LYS A 349 -7.98 24.82 -11.41
N VAL A 350 -6.78 24.49 -10.92
CA VAL A 350 -5.89 23.49 -11.54
C VAL A 350 -6.18 22.08 -11.04
N LEU A 351 -6.39 21.92 -9.72
CA LEU A 351 -6.38 20.60 -9.07
C LEU A 351 -7.78 20.01 -8.87
N ASP A 352 -8.82 20.83 -8.66
CA ASP A 352 -10.13 20.36 -8.18
C ASP A 352 -10.88 19.53 -9.21
N ASN A 353 -10.72 19.87 -10.50
CA ASN A 353 -11.39 19.18 -11.61
C ASN A 353 -11.07 17.69 -11.67
N THR A 354 -9.91 17.28 -11.16
CA THR A 354 -9.47 15.87 -11.07
C THR A 354 -9.22 15.43 -9.63
N SER A 355 -9.65 16.25 -8.67
CA SER A 355 -9.53 16.00 -7.23
C SER A 355 -8.11 15.83 -6.72
N LEU A 356 -7.12 16.42 -7.38
CA LEU A 356 -5.73 16.30 -7.01
C LEU A 356 -5.39 17.13 -5.77
N THR A 357 -4.24 16.83 -5.19
CA THR A 357 -3.55 17.65 -4.19
C THR A 357 -2.24 18.17 -4.79
N PRO A 358 -1.58 19.17 -4.17
CA PRO A 358 -0.23 19.58 -4.55
C PRO A 358 0.86 18.59 -4.09
N THR A 359 0.50 17.45 -3.50
CA THR A 359 1.44 16.40 -3.08
C THR A 359 1.80 15.50 -4.26
N GLN A 360 3.09 15.24 -4.45
CA GLN A 360 3.57 14.32 -5.48
C GLN A 360 3.74 12.92 -4.90
N SER A 361 3.23 11.89 -5.59
CA SER A 361 3.41 10.50 -5.19
C SER A 361 4.89 10.11 -5.26
N ALA A 362 5.41 9.43 -4.24
CA ALA A 362 6.77 8.92 -4.17
C ALA A 362 7.05 7.93 -5.32
N PHE A 363 6.08 7.08 -5.65
CA PHE A 363 6.15 6.18 -6.80
C PHE A 363 6.20 6.95 -8.13
N SER A 364 5.41 8.01 -8.27
CA SER A 364 5.45 8.89 -9.45
C SER A 364 6.80 9.58 -9.59
N LYS A 365 7.32 10.14 -8.49
CA LYS A 365 8.62 10.85 -8.45
C LYS A 365 9.77 9.90 -8.80
N THR A 366 9.71 8.67 -8.29
CA THR A 366 10.82 7.71 -8.40
C THR A 366 10.76 6.87 -9.67
N LEU A 367 9.58 6.33 -10.02
CA LEU A 367 9.42 5.35 -11.10
C LEU A 367 8.65 5.91 -12.31
N GLY A 368 8.06 7.10 -12.21
CA GLY A 368 7.24 7.66 -13.29
C GLY A 368 8.02 7.96 -14.58
N HIS A 369 9.34 8.14 -14.49
CA HIS A 369 10.21 8.30 -15.66
C HIS A 369 10.46 6.97 -16.40
N LEU A 370 10.27 5.83 -15.72
CA LEU A 370 10.32 4.48 -16.28
C LEU A 370 8.97 4.05 -16.87
N GLY A 371 7.97 4.93 -16.88
CA GLY A 371 6.61 4.63 -17.36
C GLY A 371 5.68 4.01 -16.31
N PHE A 372 6.09 3.94 -15.04
CA PHE A 372 5.25 3.37 -13.99
C PHE A 372 4.03 4.25 -13.69
N ASN A 373 2.83 3.67 -13.81
CA ASN A 373 1.57 4.34 -13.45
C ASN A 373 1.11 3.92 -12.05
N HIS A 374 1.45 4.72 -11.03
CA HIS A 374 1.12 4.40 -9.63
C HIS A 374 -0.39 4.27 -9.33
N TYR A 375 -1.27 4.77 -10.20
CA TYR A 375 -2.71 4.53 -10.04
C TYR A 375 -3.11 3.07 -10.34
N ALA A 376 -2.35 2.38 -11.19
CA ALA A 376 -2.68 1.03 -11.65
C ALA A 376 -2.45 -0.05 -10.56
N MET A 377 -1.58 0.21 -9.59
CA MET A 377 -1.34 -0.73 -8.48
C MET A 377 -2.48 -0.71 -7.45
N LEU A 378 -3.33 0.33 -7.40
CA LEU A 378 -4.35 0.45 -6.37
C LEU A 378 -5.44 -0.62 -6.53
N ALA A 379 -5.46 -1.57 -5.61
CA ALA A 379 -6.41 -2.68 -5.61
C ALA A 379 -7.50 -2.48 -4.55
N PRO A 380 -8.76 -2.87 -4.81
CA PRO A 380 -9.81 -2.86 -3.80
C PRO A 380 -9.39 -3.61 -2.53
N ASP A 381 -9.79 -3.11 -1.37
CA ASP A 381 -9.66 -3.83 -0.11
C ASP A 381 -11.04 -4.40 0.22
N LEU A 382 -11.25 -5.67 -0.11
CA LEU A 382 -12.56 -6.30 0.04
C LEU A 382 -12.98 -6.33 1.52
N MET A 383 -12.04 -6.54 2.44
CA MET A 383 -12.34 -6.66 3.86
C MET A 383 -12.80 -5.31 4.42
N HIS A 384 -12.02 -4.25 4.23
CA HIS A 384 -12.34 -2.95 4.82
C HIS A 384 -13.38 -2.16 4.01
N GLU A 385 -13.32 -2.17 2.68
CA GLU A 385 -14.24 -1.37 1.85
C GLU A 385 -15.60 -2.05 1.67
N PHE A 386 -15.64 -3.38 1.54
CA PHE A 386 -16.89 -4.10 1.30
C PHE A 386 -17.41 -4.82 2.54
N GLU A 387 -16.68 -5.78 3.11
CA GLU A 387 -17.21 -6.66 4.17
C GLU A 387 -17.52 -5.89 5.46
N LEU A 388 -16.52 -5.21 6.03
CA LEU A 388 -16.65 -4.42 7.26
C LEU A 388 -17.33 -3.07 7.01
N GLY A 389 -17.16 -2.51 5.81
CA GLY A 389 -17.75 -1.25 5.40
C GLY A 389 -19.21 -1.37 4.96
N VAL A 390 -19.43 -1.68 3.67
CA VAL A 390 -20.75 -1.65 3.04
C VAL A 390 -21.65 -2.79 3.50
N TRP A 391 -21.16 -4.03 3.46
CA TRP A 391 -21.95 -5.21 3.78
C TRP A 391 -22.44 -5.18 5.22
N LYS A 392 -21.57 -4.88 6.19
CA LYS A 392 -22.00 -4.71 7.60
C LYS A 392 -23.11 -3.68 7.77
N ALA A 393 -23.02 -2.54 7.08
CA ALA A 393 -24.04 -1.49 7.14
C ALA A 393 -25.36 -1.95 6.49
N VAL A 394 -25.30 -2.55 5.31
CA VAL A 394 -26.46 -3.12 4.59
C VAL A 394 -27.10 -4.22 5.42
N PHE A 395 -26.32 -5.16 5.93
CA PHE A 395 -26.78 -6.24 6.80
C PHE A 395 -27.47 -5.70 8.07
N THR A 396 -26.86 -4.71 8.73
CA THR A 396 -27.49 -4.04 9.89
C THR A 396 -28.83 -3.40 9.51
N HIS A 397 -28.92 -2.78 8.34
CA HIS A 397 -30.18 -2.20 7.86
C HIS A 397 -31.23 -3.27 7.56
N LEU A 398 -30.85 -4.37 6.90
CA LEU A 398 -31.73 -5.52 6.66
C LEU A 398 -32.24 -6.12 7.97
N MET A 399 -31.38 -6.27 8.98
CA MET A 399 -31.80 -6.73 10.31
C MET A 399 -32.81 -5.80 10.96
N ARG A 400 -32.67 -4.47 10.79
CA ARG A 400 -33.66 -3.49 11.28
C ARG A 400 -35.00 -3.61 10.55
N ILE A 401 -35.00 -3.90 9.25
CA ILE A 401 -36.22 -4.16 8.48
C ILE A 401 -36.92 -5.42 9.01
N LEU A 402 -36.17 -6.52 9.23
CA LEU A 402 -36.72 -7.75 9.78
C LEU A 402 -37.30 -7.54 11.19
N HIS A 403 -36.61 -6.78 12.04
CA HIS A 403 -37.14 -6.37 13.35
C HIS A 403 -38.44 -5.57 13.24
N ALA A 404 -38.53 -4.65 12.28
CA ALA A 404 -39.71 -3.82 12.07
C ALA A 404 -40.89 -4.60 11.47
N ALA A 405 -40.61 -5.59 10.62
CA ALA A 405 -41.61 -6.50 10.07
C ALA A 405 -42.24 -7.38 11.17
N GLY A 406 -41.51 -7.64 12.26
CA GLY A 406 -41.98 -8.38 13.42
C GLY A 406 -42.05 -9.89 13.18
N GLU A 407 -42.88 -10.57 14.00
CA GLU A 407 -43.06 -12.03 13.97
C GLU A 407 -41.73 -12.79 14.13
N ASP A 408 -41.66 -14.00 13.57
CA ASP A 408 -40.49 -14.88 13.60
C ASP A 408 -39.51 -14.60 12.46
N LYS A 409 -39.54 -13.42 11.82
CA LYS A 409 -38.73 -13.14 10.62
C LYS A 409 -37.23 -13.18 10.86
N ILE A 410 -36.78 -12.87 12.08
CA ILE A 410 -35.38 -13.02 12.47
C ILE A 410 -35.02 -14.50 12.69
N GLN A 411 -35.91 -15.26 13.30
CA GLN A 411 -35.75 -16.69 13.54
C GLN A 411 -35.75 -17.47 12.22
N GLU A 412 -36.60 -17.07 11.26
CA GLU A 412 -36.64 -17.58 9.89
C GLU A 412 -35.33 -17.27 9.16
N PHE A 413 -34.84 -16.03 9.24
CA PHE A 413 -33.55 -15.64 8.65
C PHE A 413 -32.36 -16.40 9.25
N ASN A 414 -32.39 -16.67 10.57
CA ASN A 414 -31.33 -17.40 11.27
C ASN A 414 -31.36 -18.92 11.04
N LYS A 415 -32.41 -19.45 10.39
CA LYS A 415 -32.56 -20.86 10.11
C LYS A 415 -31.61 -21.24 8.97
N ARG A 416 -30.46 -21.80 9.34
CA ARG A 416 -29.46 -22.34 8.40
C ARG A 416 -29.92 -23.65 7.79
#